data_AF-A0A2C5XTH8-F1
#
_entry.id   AF-A0A2C5XTH8-F1
#
_cell.length_a   1.000
_cell.length_b   1.000
_cell.length_c   1.000
_cell.angle_alpha   90.00
_cell.angle_beta   90.00
_cell.angle_gamma   90.00
#
_symmetry.space_group_name_H-M   'P 1'
#
loop_
_entity.id
_entity.type
_entity.pdbx_description
1 polymer ?
#
loop_
_entity_poly.entity_id
_entity_poly.type
_entity_poly.pdbx_seq_one_letter_code
_entity_poly.pdbx_strand_id
1 'polypeptide(L)'
;MDSRLSTALDATKQSDQDEPITNDQSQLKHALEQLKLLHTKERTLRDLIPRMIEPLIQRHPSPDMMFSAFVKAVTEAQAELKTFTDLMRSDDIKQILARAEKSRRENPDHISS
;
A
#
# COMPACT_ATOMS: atom_id res chain seq x y z
N MET A 1 27.02 -29.02 58.85
CA MET A 1 25.67 -28.59 59.29
C MET A 1 25.81 -27.08 59.48
N ASP A 2 25.60 -26.21 58.50
CA ASP A 2 24.46 -26.16 57.59
C ASP A 2 24.80 -25.64 56.18
N SER A 3 24.06 -26.22 55.23
CA SER A 3 24.10 -25.94 53.80
C SER A 3 23.59 -24.54 53.48
N ARG A 4 24.50 -23.76 52.91
CA ARG A 4 24.33 -22.76 51.84
C ARG A 4 22.92 -22.72 51.21
N LEU A 5 22.19 -21.63 51.48
CA LEU A 5 21.62 -20.64 50.53
C LEU A 5 21.57 -21.00 49.03
N SER A 6 21.11 -22.20 48.64
CA SER A 6 21.06 -22.66 47.25
C SER A 6 19.62 -22.95 46.84
N THR A 7 18.79 -21.91 46.76
CA THR A 7 17.45 -22.00 46.18
C THR A 7 16.98 -20.65 45.62
N ALA A 8 17.79 -20.04 44.75
CA ALA A 8 17.39 -18.84 44.00
C ALA A 8 17.97 -18.81 42.58
N LEU A 9 18.06 -19.98 41.94
CA LEU A 9 18.49 -20.16 40.55
C LEU A 9 17.60 -21.20 39.88
N ASP A 10 16.30 -20.92 39.78
CA ASP A 10 15.53 -21.41 38.64
C ASP A 10 14.20 -20.66 38.52
N ALA A 11 13.73 -20.45 37.30
CA ALA A 11 12.56 -19.67 36.91
C ALA A 11 12.69 -18.15 37.23
N THR A 12 13.13 -17.30 36.32
CA THR A 12 12.38 -17.02 35.08
C THR A 12 13.32 -16.25 34.17
N LYS A 13 13.99 -16.94 33.25
CA LYS A 13 14.77 -16.33 32.17
C LYS A 13 14.13 -16.76 30.85
N GLN A 14 12.93 -16.27 30.63
CA GLN A 14 12.16 -16.56 29.42
C GLN A 14 11.25 -15.38 29.10
N SER A 15 11.84 -14.34 28.52
CA SER A 15 11.13 -13.28 27.79
C SER A 15 12.18 -12.45 27.07
N ASP A 16 12.72 -12.95 25.96
CA ASP A 16 13.55 -12.12 25.06
C ASP A 16 13.70 -12.67 23.63
N GLN A 17 12.93 -13.68 23.19
CA GLN A 17 13.13 -14.29 21.86
C GLN A 17 11.90 -14.37 20.92
N ASP A 18 10.73 -13.84 21.31
CA ASP A 18 9.53 -13.89 20.45
C ASP A 18 9.22 -12.59 19.65
N GLU A 19 9.94 -11.49 19.89
CA GLU A 19 9.65 -10.19 19.25
C GLU A 19 10.20 -9.94 17.82
N PRO A 20 11.32 -10.52 17.33
CA PRO A 20 11.85 -10.13 16.02
C PRO A 20 11.02 -10.65 14.84
N ILE A 21 10.47 -11.87 14.93
CA ILE A 21 9.75 -12.53 13.82
C ILE A 21 8.35 -11.91 13.63
N THR A 22 7.70 -11.53 14.74
CA THR A 22 6.36 -10.92 14.72
C THR A 22 6.39 -9.51 14.12
N ASN A 23 7.44 -8.72 14.40
CA ASN A 23 7.64 -7.41 13.80
C ASN A 23 7.85 -7.50 12.28
N ASP A 24 8.72 -8.38 11.81
CA ASP A 24 8.99 -8.55 10.38
C ASP A 24 7.76 -9.01 9.59
N GLN A 25 6.97 -9.95 10.14
CA GLN A 25 5.71 -10.37 9.52
C GLN A 25 4.68 -9.24 9.48
N SER A 26 4.58 -8.43 10.54
CA SER A 26 3.64 -7.30 10.59
C SER A 26 3.97 -6.24 9.54
N GLN A 27 5.26 -5.92 9.36
CA GLN A 27 5.75 -4.99 8.35
C GLN A 27 5.51 -5.53 6.94
N LEU A 28 5.75 -6.83 6.71
CA LEU A 28 5.47 -7.46 5.43
C LEU A 28 3.98 -7.40 5.08
N LYS A 29 3.11 -7.71 6.05
CA LYS A 29 1.66 -7.62 5.87
C LYS A 29 1.22 -6.21 5.52
N HIS A 30 1.71 -5.21 6.25
CA HIS A 30 1.45 -3.80 5.95
C HIS A 30 1.90 -3.43 4.53
N ALA A 31 3.13 -3.82 4.15
CA ALA A 31 3.66 -3.56 2.82
C ALA A 31 2.79 -4.16 1.70
N LEU A 32 2.27 -5.38 1.89
CA LEU A 32 1.37 -6.03 0.94
C LEU A 32 0.01 -5.31 0.85
N GLU A 33 -0.55 -4.87 1.98
CA GLU A 33 -1.79 -4.10 2.02
C GLU A 33 -1.64 -2.78 1.25
N GLN A 34 -0.55 -2.05 1.49
CA GLN A 34 -0.23 -0.81 0.80
C GLN A 34 -0.02 -1.01 -0.70
N LEU A 35 0.70 -2.07 -1.10
CA LEU A 35 0.91 -2.39 -2.52
C LEU A 35 -0.40 -2.77 -3.21
N LYS A 36 -1.27 -3.51 -2.53
CA LYS A 36 -2.62 -3.86 -3.03
C LYS A 36 -3.48 -2.61 -3.22
N LEU A 37 -3.46 -1.69 -2.26
CA LEU A 37 -4.15 -0.40 -2.36
C LEU A 37 -3.62 0.39 -3.56
N LEU A 38 -2.29 0.50 -3.69
CA LEU A 38 -1.65 1.22 -4.77
C LEU A 38 -2.03 0.66 -6.15
N HIS A 39 -1.94 -0.66 -6.33
CA HIS A 39 -2.35 -1.34 -7.57
C HIS A 39 -3.84 -1.15 -7.88
N THR A 40 -4.69 -1.16 -6.86
CA THR A 40 -6.13 -0.89 -7.04
C THR A 40 -6.36 0.53 -7.58
N LYS A 41 -5.64 1.53 -7.02
CA LYS A 41 -5.72 2.92 -7.47
C LYS A 41 -5.11 3.13 -8.86
N GLU A 42 -3.99 2.47 -9.16
CA GLU A 42 -3.38 2.49 -10.50
C GLU A 42 -4.35 1.95 -11.56
N ARG A 43 -5.06 0.85 -11.26
CA ARG A 43 -6.08 0.32 -12.16
C ARG A 43 -7.19 1.32 -12.45
N THR A 44 -7.65 2.08 -11.46
CA THR A 44 -8.71 3.10 -11.68
C THR A 44 -8.27 4.24 -12.59
N LEU A 45 -6.96 4.51 -12.70
CA LEU A 45 -6.44 5.55 -13.59
C LEU A 45 -6.58 5.18 -15.07
N ARG A 46 -6.56 3.88 -15.42
CA ARG A 46 -6.72 3.43 -16.81
C ARG A 46 -8.03 3.89 -17.44
N ASP A 47 -9.06 3.99 -16.62
CA ASP A 47 -10.41 4.37 -17.06
C ASP A 47 -10.67 5.89 -16.92
N LEU A 48 -9.68 6.70 -16.52
CA LEU A 48 -9.87 8.15 -16.34
C LEU A 48 -10.25 8.85 -17.64
N ILE A 49 -9.45 8.68 -18.71
CA ILE A 49 -9.69 9.35 -19.98
C ILE A 49 -11.07 8.95 -20.54
N PRO A 50 -11.41 7.66 -20.66
CA PRO A 50 -12.76 7.24 -21.05
C PRO A 50 -13.86 7.89 -20.21
N ARG A 51 -13.73 7.92 -18.88
CA ARG A 51 -14.75 8.54 -18.00
C ARG A 51 -14.89 10.05 -18.17
N MET A 52 -13.78 10.77 -18.40
CA MET A 52 -13.84 12.22 -18.62
C MET A 52 -14.56 12.58 -19.91
N ILE A 53 -14.41 11.77 -20.97
CA ILE A 53 -15.00 12.05 -22.29
C ILE A 53 -16.39 11.43 -22.46
N GLU A 54 -16.79 10.50 -21.60
CA GLU A 54 -18.10 9.84 -21.61
C GLU A 54 -19.27 10.85 -21.71
N PRO A 55 -19.29 11.98 -20.97
CA PRO A 55 -20.36 12.96 -21.12
C PRO A 55 -20.42 13.60 -22.51
N LEU A 56 -19.31 13.64 -23.27
CA LEU A 56 -19.29 14.27 -24.60
C LEU A 56 -19.86 13.36 -25.70
N ILE A 57 -19.92 12.05 -25.47
CA ILE A 57 -20.43 11.07 -26.43
C ILE A 57 -21.87 10.64 -26.16
N GLN A 58 -22.41 11.00 -24.99
CA GLN A 58 -23.79 10.73 -24.62
C GLN A 58 -24.77 11.76 -25.19
N ARG A 59 -26.02 11.34 -25.44
CA ARG A 59 -27.09 12.27 -25.80
C ARG A 59 -27.58 12.99 -24.55
N HIS A 60 -27.46 14.31 -24.54
CA HIS A 60 -27.95 15.16 -23.45
C HIS A 60 -29.17 15.98 -23.89
N PRO A 61 -30.09 16.32 -22.97
CA PRO A 61 -31.22 17.19 -23.27
C PRO A 61 -30.83 18.63 -23.65
N SER A 62 -29.67 19.10 -23.19
CA SER A 62 -29.13 20.43 -23.51
C SER A 62 -27.60 20.48 -23.45
N PRO A 63 -26.97 21.48 -24.09
CA PRO A 63 -25.53 21.73 -23.97
C PRO A 63 -25.08 22.00 -22.53
N ASP A 64 -25.88 22.72 -21.74
CA ASP A 64 -25.52 23.04 -20.35
C ASP A 64 -25.44 21.80 -19.46
N MET A 65 -26.36 20.84 -19.67
CA MET A 65 -26.32 19.55 -18.95
C MET A 65 -25.09 18.73 -19.34
N MET A 66 -24.74 18.69 -20.64
CA MET A 66 -23.53 18.04 -21.13
C MET A 66 -22.27 18.66 -20.49
N PHE A 67 -22.17 19.98 -20.50
CA PHE A 67 -21.03 20.70 -19.93
C PHE A 67 -20.91 20.46 -18.41
N SER A 68 -22.02 20.52 -17.68
CA SER A 68 -22.04 20.23 -16.24
C SER A 68 -21.57 18.79 -15.95
N ALA A 69 -22.05 17.81 -16.71
CA ALA A 69 -21.64 16.42 -16.58
C ALA A 69 -20.14 16.23 -16.91
N PHE A 70 -19.64 16.90 -17.94
CA PHE A 70 -18.22 16.91 -18.31
C PHE A 70 -17.33 17.49 -17.21
N VAL A 71 -17.67 18.69 -16.70
CA VAL A 71 -16.91 19.34 -15.62
C VAL A 71 -16.88 18.47 -14.36
N LYS A 72 -18.00 17.83 -14.03
CA LYS A 72 -18.07 16.87 -12.91
C LYS A 72 -17.11 15.70 -13.13
N ALA A 73 -17.16 15.06 -14.29
CA ALA A 73 -16.29 13.93 -14.61
C ALA A 73 -14.79 14.30 -14.57
N VAL A 74 -14.42 15.49 -15.08
CA VAL A 74 -13.04 16.00 -15.00
C VAL A 74 -12.63 16.27 -13.55
N THR A 75 -13.50 16.86 -12.74
CA THR A 75 -13.21 17.17 -11.33
C THR A 75 -12.98 15.88 -10.52
N GLU A 76 -13.84 14.88 -10.69
CA GLU A 76 -13.69 13.57 -10.06
C GLU A 76 -12.39 12.88 -10.50
N ALA A 77 -12.09 12.93 -11.81
CA ALA A 77 -10.87 12.40 -12.39
C ALA A 77 -9.60 13.03 -11.79
N GLN A 78 -9.60 14.36 -11.62
CA GLN A 78 -8.49 15.08 -10.99
C GLN A 78 -8.29 14.68 -9.53
N ALA A 79 -9.39 14.51 -8.77
CA ALA A 79 -9.32 14.08 -7.38
C ALA A 79 -8.73 12.66 -7.21
N GLU A 80 -9.11 11.74 -8.10
CA GLU A 80 -8.55 10.39 -8.12
C GLU A 80 -7.06 10.38 -8.49
N LEU A 81 -6.67 11.15 -9.52
CA LEU A 81 -5.28 11.28 -9.93
C LEU A 81 -4.43 11.87 -8.81
N LYS A 82 -4.94 12.90 -8.11
CA LYS A 82 -4.29 13.49 -6.95
C LYS A 82 -4.11 12.45 -5.84
N THR A 83 -5.17 11.71 -5.50
CA THR A 83 -5.13 10.66 -4.48
C THR A 83 -4.05 9.61 -4.78
N PHE A 84 -3.99 9.14 -6.03
CA PHE A 84 -2.95 8.20 -6.44
C PHE A 84 -1.54 8.80 -6.36
N THR A 85 -1.38 10.04 -6.84
CA THR A 85 -0.08 10.72 -6.83
C THR A 85 0.42 10.96 -5.41
N ASP A 86 -0.47 11.33 -4.49
CA ASP A 86 -0.15 11.51 -3.07
C ASP A 86 0.26 10.18 -2.43
N LEU A 87 -0.47 9.08 -2.73
CA LEU A 87 -0.10 7.74 -2.27
C LEU A 87 1.28 7.32 -2.79
N MET A 88 1.54 7.48 -4.10
CA MET A 88 2.85 7.21 -4.72
C MET A 88 3.99 8.03 -4.10
N ARG A 89 3.70 9.25 -3.66
CA ARG A 89 4.69 10.16 -3.07
C ARG A 89 4.87 9.98 -1.57
N SER A 90 4.03 9.19 -0.91
CA SER A 90 4.17 8.87 0.50
C SER A 90 5.50 8.18 0.77
N ASP A 91 6.12 8.51 1.91
CA ASP A 91 7.41 7.92 2.28
C ASP A 91 7.30 6.43 2.56
N ASP A 92 6.15 5.99 3.07
CA ASP A 92 5.82 4.58 3.30
C ASP A 92 5.87 3.76 1.99
N ILE A 93 5.14 4.18 0.95
CA ILE A 93 5.16 3.51 -0.36
C ILE A 93 6.56 3.53 -0.98
N LYS A 94 7.29 4.66 -0.88
CA LYS A 94 8.67 4.72 -1.37
C LYS A 94 9.59 3.71 -0.67
N GLN A 95 9.48 3.58 0.65
CA GLN A 95 10.27 2.61 1.42
C GLN A 95 9.92 1.18 1.06
N ILE A 96 8.63 0.86 0.91
CA ILE A 96 8.16 -0.46 0.50
C ILE A 96 8.72 -0.82 -0.89
N LEU A 97 8.59 0.08 -1.87
CA LEU A 97 9.10 -0.14 -3.22
C LEU A 97 10.62 -0.25 -3.25
N ALA A 98 11.35 0.57 -2.48
CA ALA A 98 12.80 0.49 -2.36
C ALA A 98 13.26 -0.84 -1.73
N ARG A 99 12.56 -1.32 -0.69
CA ARG A 99 12.82 -2.63 -0.07
C ARG A 99 12.57 -3.77 -1.06
N ALA A 100 11.46 -3.72 -1.80
CA ALA A 100 11.15 -4.72 -2.82
C ALA A 100 12.17 -4.73 -3.97
N GLU A 101 12.62 -3.56 -4.42
CA GLU A 101 13.67 -3.41 -5.42
C GLU A 101 15.01 -3.97 -4.93
N LYS A 102 15.41 -3.63 -3.69
CA LYS A 102 16.62 -4.18 -3.06
C LYS A 102 16.56 -5.70 -2.98
N SER A 103 15.45 -6.25 -2.46
CA SER A 103 15.24 -7.70 -2.34
C SER A 103 15.37 -8.42 -3.69
N ARG A 104 14.84 -7.84 -4.77
CA ARG A 104 14.92 -8.40 -6.12
C ARG A 104 16.35 -8.39 -6.70
N ARG A 105 17.16 -7.37 -6.38
CA ARG A 105 18.58 -7.34 -6.78
C ARG A 105 19.42 -8.34 -6.02
N GLU A 106 19.13 -8.52 -4.73
CA GLU A 106 19.87 -9.42 -3.86
C GLU A 106 19.46 -10.89 -4.06
N ASN A 107 18.23 -11.16 -4.51
CA ASN A 107 17.70 -12.50 -4.74
C ASN A 107 17.08 -12.64 -6.16
N PRO A 108 17.90 -12.60 -7.22
CA PRO A 108 17.40 -12.62 -8.61
C PRO A 108 16.69 -13.93 -8.98
N ASP A 109 17.06 -15.06 -8.35
CA ASP A 109 16.55 -16.40 -8.70
C ASP A 109 15.16 -16.71 -8.11
N HIS A 110 14.64 -15.87 -7.22
CA HIS A 110 13.36 -16.11 -6.52
C HIS A 110 12.12 -15.56 -7.23
N ILE A 111 12.26 -14.96 -8.41
CA ILE A 111 11.18 -14.28 -9.14
C ILE A 111 10.67 -15.10 -10.34
N SER A 112 11.20 -16.32 -10.53
CA SER A 112 10.78 -17.24 -11.58
C SER A 112 10.06 -18.47 -11.00
N SER A 113 8.75 -18.35 -10.78
CA SER A 113 7.78 -19.46 -10.75
C SER A 113 6.41 -18.96 -11.13
#